data_AF-A0A0H1BLD7-F1
#
_entry.id   AF-A0A0H1BLD7-F1
#
_cell.length_a   1.000
_cell.length_b   1.000
_cell.length_c   1.000
_cell.angle_alpha   90.00
_cell.angle_beta   90.00
_cell.angle_gamma   90.00
#
_symmetry.space_group_name_H-M   'P 1'
#
loop_
_entity.id
_entity.type
_entity.pdbx_description
1 polymer ?
#
loop_
_entity_poly.entity_id
_entity_poly.type
_entity_poly.pdbx_seq_one_letter_code
_entity_poly.pdbx_strand_id
1 'polypeptide(L)'
;MSESIPTISLKQDREVVVSAIRSACLNHGFFQITDSDVPPSLSDRLMNPMQTIFGLLAPVKLSLKSNGQMLISSTMELESLCRLIHYKTPERDGGDEKNGKDEHDDIGASRHSDWGLLTVLLQDNVGRLQVLDLKTQTYIPVPPTPGAFVINCGDLLSRFTNGVYTSAKHMVVAPPPGVDRYSIALFNNGNPGHTVDVLPLGPEWKEWVQGQQGAAPQAKRLYEPITAGAYFEMNWKDSVAGQKQSPAREA
;
A
#
# COMPACT_ATOMS: atom_id res chain seq x y z
N MET A 1 21.42 -4.16 -13.58
CA MET A 1 20.17 -3.52 -14.05
C MET A 1 19.27 -3.39 -12.83
N SER A 2 18.69 -2.22 -12.55
CA SER A 2 17.75 -2.07 -11.45
C SER A 2 16.51 -2.93 -11.73
N GLU A 3 16.17 -3.82 -10.82
CA GLU A 3 15.00 -4.71 -10.93
C GLU A 3 13.72 -3.85 -10.82
N SER A 4 12.77 -4.02 -11.75
CA SER A 4 11.49 -3.30 -11.76
C SER A 4 10.41 -4.12 -11.09
N ILE A 5 9.39 -3.47 -10.51
CA ILE A 5 8.21 -4.18 -9.98
C ILE A 5 7.54 -4.99 -11.10
N PRO A 6 7.30 -6.31 -10.90
CA PRO A 6 6.81 -7.19 -11.94
C PRO A 6 5.37 -6.86 -12.34
N THR A 7 5.05 -7.04 -13.62
CA THR A 7 3.70 -6.95 -14.18
C THR A 7 3.28 -8.32 -14.69
N ILE A 8 2.13 -8.82 -14.23
CA ILE A 8 1.67 -10.19 -14.42
C ILE A 8 0.32 -10.17 -15.15
N SER A 9 0.23 -10.79 -16.32
CA SER A 9 -1.03 -10.92 -17.04
C SER A 9 -1.81 -12.13 -16.52
N LEU A 10 -3.06 -11.92 -16.12
CA LEU A 10 -3.93 -12.99 -15.61
C LEU A 10 -4.49 -13.92 -16.71
N LYS A 11 -4.26 -13.61 -17.99
CA LYS A 11 -4.63 -14.48 -19.13
C LYS A 11 -3.61 -15.58 -19.43
N GLN A 12 -2.47 -15.58 -18.77
CA GLN A 12 -1.47 -16.63 -18.92
C GLN A 12 -1.95 -17.93 -18.28
N ASP A 13 -1.24 -19.04 -18.56
CA ASP A 13 -1.50 -20.32 -17.90
C ASP A 13 -1.44 -20.19 -16.38
N ARG A 14 -2.37 -20.85 -15.69
CA ARG A 14 -2.54 -20.75 -14.22
C ARG A 14 -1.23 -21.01 -13.46
N GLU A 15 -0.44 -22.00 -13.88
CA GLU A 15 0.83 -22.33 -13.22
C GLU A 15 1.86 -21.21 -13.37
N VAL A 16 1.91 -20.56 -14.54
CA VAL A 16 2.77 -19.41 -14.81
C VAL A 16 2.35 -18.23 -13.94
N VAL A 17 1.04 -17.92 -13.89
CA VAL A 17 0.50 -16.83 -13.06
C VAL A 17 0.81 -17.07 -11.57
N VAL A 18 0.53 -18.27 -11.06
CA VAL A 18 0.79 -18.61 -9.66
C VAL A 18 2.28 -18.52 -9.31
N SER A 19 3.15 -19.00 -10.20
CA SER A 19 4.60 -18.92 -10.00
C SER A 19 5.10 -17.48 -10.01
N ALA A 20 4.61 -16.65 -10.95
CA ALA A 20 4.95 -15.23 -11.04
C ALA A 20 4.48 -14.44 -9.80
N ILE A 21 3.24 -14.65 -9.35
CA ILE A 21 2.70 -14.00 -8.15
C ILE A 21 3.52 -14.41 -6.93
N ARG A 22 3.80 -15.71 -6.77
CA ARG A 22 4.64 -16.19 -5.67
C ARG A 22 6.01 -15.51 -5.67
N SER A 23 6.68 -15.49 -6.83
CA SER A 23 7.98 -14.81 -6.98
C SER A 23 7.91 -13.32 -6.61
N ALA A 24 6.84 -12.62 -7.00
CA ALA A 24 6.68 -11.22 -6.67
C ALA A 24 6.44 -10.97 -5.16
N CYS A 25 5.58 -11.78 -4.52
CA CYS A 25 5.34 -11.69 -3.08
C CYS A 25 6.62 -11.96 -2.26
N LEU A 26 7.46 -12.88 -2.73
CA LEU A 26 8.74 -13.24 -2.13
C LEU A 26 9.77 -12.10 -2.25
N ASN A 27 9.99 -11.62 -3.48
CA ASN A 27 11.12 -10.72 -3.76
C ASN A 27 10.81 -9.23 -3.56
N HIS A 28 9.55 -8.83 -3.74
CA HIS A 28 9.16 -7.42 -3.76
C HIS A 28 8.03 -7.09 -2.79
N GLY A 29 7.15 -8.04 -2.48
CA GLY A 29 5.90 -7.75 -1.76
C GLY A 29 4.91 -6.90 -2.57
N PHE A 30 5.23 -6.60 -3.84
CA PHE A 30 4.49 -5.73 -4.76
C PHE A 30 4.53 -6.32 -6.17
N PHE A 31 3.44 -6.14 -6.91
CA PHE A 31 3.34 -6.44 -8.34
C PHE A 31 2.19 -5.68 -8.98
N GLN A 32 2.15 -5.66 -10.31
CA GLN A 32 1.00 -5.20 -11.08
C GLN A 32 0.29 -6.40 -11.72
N ILE A 33 -1.03 -6.37 -11.78
CA ILE A 33 -1.82 -7.34 -12.54
C ILE A 33 -2.47 -6.66 -13.73
N THR A 34 -2.40 -7.29 -14.90
CA THR A 34 -3.13 -6.87 -16.11
C THR A 34 -4.10 -7.96 -16.55
N ASP A 35 -4.94 -7.63 -17.54
CA ASP A 35 -5.90 -8.58 -18.13
C ASP A 35 -6.84 -9.20 -17.09
N SER A 36 -7.17 -8.46 -16.03
CA SER A 36 -8.25 -8.82 -15.13
C SER A 36 -9.58 -8.78 -15.88
N ASP A 37 -10.55 -9.57 -15.44
CA ASP A 37 -11.93 -9.51 -15.95
C ASP A 37 -12.68 -8.23 -15.52
N VAL A 38 -12.01 -7.31 -14.80
CA VAL A 38 -12.55 -5.99 -14.48
C VAL A 38 -12.63 -5.14 -15.75
N PRO A 39 -13.82 -4.68 -16.17
CA PRO A 39 -13.94 -3.86 -17.36
C PRO A 39 -13.18 -2.53 -17.20
N PRO A 40 -12.34 -2.10 -18.17
CA PRO A 40 -11.64 -0.82 -18.08
C PRO A 40 -12.56 0.38 -17.82
N SER A 41 -13.77 0.34 -18.40
CA SER A 41 -14.80 1.37 -18.17
C SER A 41 -15.23 1.50 -16.70
N LEU A 42 -15.07 0.46 -15.88
CA LEU A 42 -15.34 0.55 -14.44
C LEU A 42 -14.26 1.38 -13.75
N SER A 43 -12.99 1.17 -14.07
CA SER A 43 -11.88 1.96 -13.53
C SER A 43 -12.05 3.45 -13.87
N ASP A 44 -12.46 3.77 -15.10
CA ASP A 44 -12.76 5.14 -15.51
C ASP A 44 -13.94 5.72 -14.72
N ARG A 45 -15.03 4.94 -14.55
CA ARG A 45 -16.19 5.37 -13.75
C ARG A 45 -15.86 5.59 -12.27
N LEU A 46 -14.87 4.89 -11.73
CA LEU A 46 -14.39 5.09 -10.36
C LEU A 46 -13.47 6.30 -10.25
N MET A 47 -12.60 6.53 -11.25
CA MET A 47 -11.61 7.61 -11.19
C MET A 47 -12.18 8.98 -11.61
N ASN A 48 -13.08 9.03 -12.60
CA ASN A 48 -13.63 10.29 -13.13
C ASN A 48 -14.29 11.19 -12.06
N PRO A 49 -15.09 10.66 -11.12
CA PRO A 49 -15.72 11.48 -10.09
C PRO A 49 -14.73 12.04 -9.05
N MET A 50 -13.49 11.54 -8.99
CA MET A 50 -12.52 11.93 -7.95
C MET A 50 -12.25 13.43 -7.97
N GLN A 51 -12.05 14.03 -9.16
CA GLN A 51 -11.85 15.47 -9.29
C GLN A 51 -13.05 16.26 -8.78
N THR A 52 -14.27 15.80 -9.08
CA THR A 52 -15.51 16.42 -8.60
C THR A 52 -15.62 16.31 -7.08
N ILE A 53 -15.40 15.12 -6.51
CA ILE A 53 -15.50 14.86 -5.06
C ILE A 53 -14.47 15.69 -4.29
N PHE A 54 -13.20 15.67 -4.71
CA PHE A 54 -12.14 16.42 -4.04
C PHE A 54 -12.21 17.93 -4.30
N GLY A 55 -12.83 18.33 -5.42
CA GLY A 55 -13.15 19.72 -5.77
C GLY A 55 -14.33 20.32 -5.02
N LEU A 56 -15.12 19.53 -4.28
CA LEU A 56 -16.19 20.06 -3.43
C LEU A 56 -15.66 21.08 -2.42
N LEU A 57 -16.51 22.07 -2.09
CA LEU A 57 -16.18 23.07 -1.08
C LEU A 57 -15.91 22.41 0.27
N ALA A 58 -14.97 22.98 1.04
CA ALA A 58 -14.60 22.45 2.35
C ALA A 58 -15.79 22.20 3.29
N PRO A 59 -16.81 23.09 3.41
CA PRO A 59 -17.98 22.83 4.25
C PRO A 59 -18.74 21.56 3.85
N VAL A 60 -18.86 21.28 2.54
CA VAL A 60 -19.52 20.07 2.02
C VAL A 60 -18.68 18.84 2.32
N LYS A 61 -17.36 18.90 2.11
CA LYS A 61 -16.47 17.78 2.43
C LYS A 61 -16.48 17.46 3.94
N LEU A 62 -16.55 18.48 4.78
CA LEU A 62 -16.61 18.34 6.24
C LEU A 62 -17.99 17.89 6.73
N SER A 63 -19.08 18.23 6.04
CA SER A 63 -20.44 17.77 6.41
C SER A 63 -20.65 16.29 6.14
N LEU A 64 -19.83 15.70 5.27
CA LEU A 64 -19.87 14.27 4.98
C LEU A 64 -19.14 13.42 6.03
N LYS A 65 -18.70 14.02 7.14
CA LYS A 65 -18.12 13.30 8.27
C LYS A 65 -19.18 12.45 8.98
N SER A 66 -18.89 11.16 9.19
CA SER A 66 -19.60 10.34 10.19
C SER A 66 -18.74 10.29 11.47
N ASN A 67 -19.31 10.71 12.61
CA ASN A 67 -18.64 10.70 13.93
C ASN A 67 -17.29 11.44 13.99
N GLY A 68 -17.16 12.59 13.31
CA GLY A 68 -15.97 13.46 13.40
C GLY A 68 -14.77 13.03 12.55
N GLN A 69 -14.82 11.85 11.94
CA GLN A 69 -13.83 11.40 10.95
C GLN A 69 -14.32 11.77 9.54
N MET A 70 -13.40 12.24 8.69
CA MET A 70 -13.66 12.51 7.25
C MET A 70 -14.29 11.27 6.60
N LEU A 71 -15.05 11.44 5.52
CA LEU A 71 -15.88 10.48 4.74
C LEU A 71 -15.28 9.08 4.40
N ILE A 72 -14.11 8.75 4.96
CA ILE A 72 -13.53 7.42 5.04
C ILE A 72 -13.25 7.19 6.54
N SER A 73 -14.33 6.91 7.28
CA SER A 73 -14.32 6.68 8.73
C SER A 73 -14.62 5.22 8.98
N SER A 74 -13.65 4.53 9.59
CA SER A 74 -13.73 3.11 9.94
C SER A 74 -14.72 2.90 11.06
N THR A 75 -15.87 2.31 10.75
CA THR A 75 -16.63 1.55 11.75
C THR A 75 -15.85 0.27 12.06
N MET A 76 -15.89 -0.19 13.32
CA MET A 76 -15.17 -1.37 13.82
C MET A 76 -15.68 -2.72 13.25
N GLU A 77 -16.08 -2.77 11.98
CA GLU A 77 -16.63 -3.96 11.32
C GLU A 77 -15.94 -4.32 9.98
N LEU A 78 -14.82 -3.69 9.61
CA LEU A 78 -14.37 -3.76 8.22
C LEU A 78 -13.49 -4.98 7.89
N GLU A 79 -14.07 -5.91 7.12
CA GLU A 79 -13.36 -6.96 6.37
C GLU A 79 -12.57 -6.37 5.17
N SER A 80 -13.02 -5.22 4.63
CA SER A 80 -12.30 -4.46 3.59
C SER A 80 -12.60 -2.95 3.68
N LEU A 81 -11.58 -2.11 3.54
CA LEU A 81 -11.66 -0.64 3.57
C LEU A 81 -11.32 -0.07 2.18
N CYS A 82 -12.12 0.85 1.66
CA CYS A 82 -11.79 1.61 0.45
C CYS A 82 -11.38 3.04 0.82
N ARG A 83 -10.25 3.51 0.28
CA ARG A 83 -9.74 4.86 0.48
C ARG A 83 -9.58 5.56 -0.87
N LEU A 84 -10.29 6.67 -1.03
CA LEU A 84 -10.08 7.63 -2.09
C LEU A 84 -8.95 8.57 -1.67
N ILE A 85 -7.92 8.72 -2.51
CA ILE A 85 -6.73 9.51 -2.19
C ILE A 85 -6.49 10.54 -3.27
N HIS A 86 -6.30 11.79 -2.85
CA HIS A 86 -5.91 12.92 -3.69
C HIS A 86 -4.59 13.49 -3.17
N TYR A 87 -3.61 13.53 -4.05
CA TYR A 87 -2.32 14.17 -3.82
C TYR A 87 -2.32 15.47 -4.60
N LYS A 88 -2.48 16.58 -3.90
CA LYS A 88 -2.48 17.92 -4.51
C LYS A 88 -1.08 18.26 -5.01
N THR A 89 -1.00 18.87 -6.19
CA THR A 89 0.23 19.49 -6.67
C THR A 89 0.80 20.45 -5.63
N PRO A 90 2.13 20.44 -5.40
CA PRO A 90 2.79 21.50 -4.66
C PRO A 90 2.55 22.84 -5.39
N GLU A 91 2.18 23.88 -4.65
CA GLU A 91 2.21 25.26 -5.13
C GLU A 91 3.67 25.70 -5.08
N ARG A 92 4.39 25.62 -6.20
CA ARG A 92 5.75 26.18 -6.31
C ARG A 92 5.62 27.58 -6.87
N ASP A 93 5.66 28.59 -6.00
CA ASP A 93 5.92 29.96 -6.45
C ASP A 93 7.29 29.96 -7.14
N GLY A 94 7.32 30.42 -8.40
CA GLY A 94 8.47 30.31 -9.29
C GLY A 94 9.66 31.20 -8.92
N GLY A 95 10.22 31.04 -7.71
CA GLY A 95 11.18 31.97 -7.15
C GLY A 95 12.32 31.41 -6.32
N ASP A 96 12.31 30.14 -5.87
CA ASP A 96 13.41 29.64 -5.04
C ASP A 96 14.01 28.33 -5.57
N GLU A 97 15.15 28.44 -6.25
CA GLU A 97 16.15 27.38 -6.31
C GLU A 97 16.58 27.05 -4.88
N LYS A 98 15.88 26.11 -4.23
CA LYS A 98 16.28 25.62 -2.91
C LYS A 98 17.59 24.86 -3.05
N ASN A 99 18.67 25.53 -2.63
CA ASN A 99 19.96 24.95 -2.31
C ASN A 99 19.81 23.75 -1.36
N GLY A 100 19.89 22.55 -1.91
CA GLY A 100 20.40 21.33 -1.26
C GLY A 100 20.17 21.14 0.24
N LYS A 101 18.93 21.28 0.74
CA LYS A 101 18.58 20.88 2.10
C LYS A 101 17.23 20.16 2.12
N ASP A 102 17.34 18.88 2.47
CA ASP A 102 16.34 17.91 2.90
C ASP A 102 15.28 17.47 1.87
N GLU A 103 15.50 16.28 1.30
CA GLU A 103 14.60 15.48 0.45
C GLU A 103 13.24 15.11 1.11
N HIS A 104 12.92 15.73 2.25
CA HIS A 104 11.75 15.46 3.07
C HIS A 104 10.50 16.28 2.67
N ASP A 105 10.65 17.32 1.84
CA ASP A 105 9.56 18.24 1.47
C ASP A 105 8.73 17.78 0.24
N ASP A 106 9.11 16.68 -0.44
CA ASP A 106 8.41 16.14 -1.63
C ASP A 106 7.70 14.79 -1.33
N ILE A 107 7.10 14.61 -0.14
CA ILE A 107 6.41 13.36 0.25
C ILE A 107 4.89 13.54 0.16
N GLY A 108 4.25 12.82 -0.77
CA GLY A 108 2.78 12.73 -0.90
C GLY A 108 2.14 11.73 0.07
N ALA A 109 2.81 10.61 0.34
CA ALA A 109 2.50 9.69 1.45
C ALA A 109 3.79 9.19 2.07
N SER A 110 3.88 9.20 3.40
CA SER A 110 5.08 8.81 4.14
C SER A 110 5.45 7.34 3.94
N ARG A 111 6.69 6.99 4.32
CA ARG A 111 7.20 5.62 4.25
C ARG A 111 6.44 4.72 5.25
N HIS A 112 5.69 3.75 4.75
CA HIS A 112 4.89 2.84 5.57
C HIS A 112 4.76 1.46 4.94
N SER A 113 4.28 0.49 5.72
CA SER A 113 3.71 -0.76 5.23
C SER A 113 2.21 -0.79 5.55
N ASP A 114 1.44 -1.57 4.78
CA ASP A 114 0.01 -1.74 5.03
C ASP A 114 -0.23 -2.79 6.10
N TRP A 115 -1.12 -2.54 7.05
CA TRP A 115 -1.33 -3.44 8.18
C TRP A 115 -2.13 -4.70 7.81
N GLY A 116 -2.93 -4.66 6.74
CA GLY A 116 -3.87 -5.72 6.36
C GLY A 116 -3.22 -6.98 5.77
N LEU A 117 -4.03 -7.78 5.08
CA LEU A 117 -3.57 -8.94 4.32
C LEU A 117 -3.06 -8.53 2.93
N LEU A 118 -3.88 -7.78 2.19
CA LEU A 118 -3.62 -7.44 0.80
C LEU A 118 -4.22 -6.07 0.48
N THR A 119 -3.52 -5.29 -0.33
CA THR A 119 -4.06 -4.05 -0.89
C THR A 119 -4.15 -4.16 -2.41
N VAL A 120 -5.27 -3.68 -2.97
CA VAL A 120 -5.47 -3.48 -4.40
C VAL A 120 -5.56 -1.98 -4.66
N LEU A 121 -4.65 -1.45 -5.47
CA LEU A 121 -4.55 -0.04 -5.77
C LEU A 121 -4.82 0.22 -7.26
N LEU A 122 -5.85 1.03 -7.51
CA LEU A 122 -6.06 1.69 -8.79
C LEU A 122 -5.41 3.07 -8.73
N GLN A 123 -4.50 3.35 -9.66
CA GLN A 123 -3.82 4.65 -9.75
C GLN A 123 -4.05 5.27 -11.13
N ASP A 124 -3.97 6.60 -11.19
CA ASP A 124 -3.93 7.33 -12.45
C ASP A 124 -2.57 7.19 -13.17
N ASN A 125 -2.39 7.98 -14.23
CA ASN A 125 -1.19 7.95 -15.07
C ASN A 125 -0.03 8.84 -14.55
N VAL A 126 -0.13 9.44 -13.36
CA VAL A 126 0.90 10.37 -12.83
C VAL A 126 2.09 9.62 -12.21
N GLY A 127 1.88 8.42 -11.69
CA GLY A 127 2.94 7.59 -11.10
C GLY A 127 3.32 8.00 -9.68
N ARG A 128 4.61 8.14 -9.38
CA ARG A 128 5.15 8.57 -8.06
C ARG A 128 5.04 7.59 -6.88
N LEU A 129 4.34 6.47 -7.04
CA LEU A 129 4.45 5.36 -6.09
C LEU A 129 5.86 4.76 -6.17
N GLN A 130 6.47 4.54 -5.02
CA GLN A 130 7.77 3.90 -4.89
C GLN A 130 7.74 2.83 -3.80
N VAL A 131 8.46 1.73 -4.04
CA VAL A 131 8.59 0.59 -3.13
C VAL A 131 10.05 0.43 -2.75
N LEU A 132 10.31 0.12 -1.48
CA LEU A 132 11.66 -0.18 -1.01
C LEU A 132 12.08 -1.55 -1.55
N ASP A 133 13.07 -1.57 -2.42
CA ASP A 133 13.71 -2.80 -2.87
C ASP A 133 14.59 -3.36 -1.74
N LEU A 134 14.30 -4.59 -1.30
CA LEU A 134 14.98 -5.19 -0.15
C LEU A 134 16.45 -5.51 -0.41
N LYS A 135 16.83 -5.77 -1.67
CA LYS A 135 18.20 -6.15 -2.04
C LYS A 135 19.13 -4.93 -2.04
N THR A 136 18.67 -3.85 -2.66
CA THR A 136 19.44 -2.61 -2.82
C THR A 136 19.23 -1.61 -1.70
N GLN A 137 18.17 -1.77 -0.89
CA GLN A 137 17.74 -0.81 0.13
C GLN A 137 17.43 0.58 -0.46
N THR A 138 17.00 0.62 -1.72
CA THR A 138 16.61 1.85 -2.42
C THR A 138 15.14 1.83 -2.81
N TYR A 139 14.52 3.01 -2.90
CA TYR A 139 13.15 3.14 -3.39
C TYR A 139 13.13 3.08 -4.90
N ILE A 140 12.45 2.08 -5.46
CA ILE A 140 12.25 1.91 -6.90
C ILE A 140 10.83 2.34 -7.31
N PRO A 141 10.66 2.98 -8.47
CA PRO A 141 9.36 3.43 -8.93
C PRO A 141 8.44 2.26 -9.33
N VAL A 142 7.13 2.48 -9.18
CA VAL A 142 6.06 1.64 -9.72
C VAL A 142 5.37 2.42 -10.85
N PRO A 143 5.80 2.25 -12.11
CA PRO A 143 5.21 2.98 -13.24
C PRO A 143 3.73 2.60 -13.41
N PRO A 144 2.83 3.56 -13.65
CA PRO A 144 1.45 3.25 -14.03
C PRO A 144 1.40 2.38 -15.28
N THR A 145 0.69 1.26 -15.20
CA THR A 145 0.42 0.40 -16.34
C THR A 145 -1.06 0.53 -16.72
N PRO A 146 -1.40 0.88 -17.98
CA PRO A 146 -2.79 1.01 -18.41
C PRO A 146 -3.60 -0.27 -18.15
N GLY A 147 -4.76 -0.10 -17.52
CA GLY A 147 -5.66 -1.23 -17.19
C GLY A 147 -5.12 -2.16 -16.09
N ALA A 148 -4.04 -1.80 -15.41
CA ALA A 148 -3.48 -2.59 -14.34
C ALA A 148 -3.98 -2.16 -12.96
N PHE A 149 -3.93 -3.11 -12.02
CA PHE A 149 -3.99 -2.82 -10.59
C PHE A 149 -2.63 -3.11 -9.97
N VAL A 150 -2.18 -2.23 -9.08
CA VAL A 150 -1.04 -2.54 -8.21
C VAL A 150 -1.55 -3.36 -7.03
N ILE A 151 -0.83 -4.41 -6.69
CA ILE A 151 -1.14 -5.32 -5.59
C ILE A 151 0.05 -5.32 -4.64
N ASN A 152 -0.21 -5.25 -3.33
CA ASN A 152 0.83 -5.46 -2.33
C ASN A 152 0.38 -6.29 -1.14
N CYS A 153 1.34 -7.02 -0.59
CA CYS A 153 1.19 -7.78 0.64
C CYS A 153 1.25 -6.82 1.84
N GLY A 154 0.35 -7.02 2.80
CA GLY A 154 0.37 -6.32 4.08
C GLY A 154 0.98 -7.15 5.21
N ASP A 155 1.09 -6.52 6.37
CA ASP A 155 1.73 -7.08 7.56
C ASP A 155 1.06 -8.37 8.05
N LEU A 156 -0.28 -8.45 8.03
CA LEU A 156 -0.98 -9.66 8.46
C LEU A 156 -0.69 -10.84 7.51
N LEU A 157 -0.52 -10.60 6.21
CA LEU A 157 -0.14 -11.66 5.26
C LEU A 157 1.33 -12.08 5.47
N SER A 158 2.21 -11.12 5.77
CA SER A 158 3.59 -11.42 6.14
C SER A 158 3.65 -12.26 7.43
N ARG A 159 2.85 -11.90 8.45
CA ARG A 159 2.71 -12.68 9.70
C ARG A 159 2.15 -14.08 9.45
N PHE A 160 1.07 -14.19 8.68
CA PHE A 160 0.45 -15.46 8.31
C PHE A 160 1.45 -16.38 7.61
N THR A 161 2.26 -15.84 6.70
CA THR A 161 3.31 -16.59 6.00
C THR A 161 4.63 -16.65 6.77
N ASN A 162 4.63 -16.28 8.05
CA ASN A 162 5.79 -16.30 8.94
C ASN A 162 7.05 -15.63 8.34
N GLY A 163 6.83 -14.49 7.67
CA GLY A 163 7.86 -13.65 7.07
C GLY A 163 8.28 -14.05 5.65
N VAL A 164 7.66 -15.07 5.05
CA VAL A 164 7.95 -15.50 3.67
C VAL A 164 7.52 -14.45 2.66
N TYR A 165 6.28 -13.95 2.77
CA TYR A 165 5.84 -12.84 1.94
C TYR A 165 6.21 -11.52 2.59
N THR A 166 6.74 -10.62 1.77
CA THR A 166 7.26 -9.35 2.23
C THR A 166 6.14 -8.32 2.33
N SER A 167 5.92 -7.75 3.52
CA SER A 167 5.17 -6.50 3.66
C SER A 167 6.12 -5.33 3.37
N ALA A 168 6.20 -4.90 2.11
CA ALA A 168 7.22 -3.96 1.70
C ALA A 168 6.88 -2.52 2.10
N LYS A 169 7.90 -1.79 2.57
CA LYS A 169 7.77 -0.35 2.78
C LYS A 169 7.59 0.34 1.44
N HIS A 170 6.67 1.28 1.39
CA HIS A 170 6.39 2.06 0.21
C HIS A 170 6.05 3.50 0.60
N MET A 171 6.15 4.40 -0.37
CA MET A 171 5.85 5.81 -0.22
C MET A 171 5.32 6.38 -1.54
N VAL A 172 4.71 7.56 -1.47
CA VAL A 172 4.33 8.31 -2.66
C VAL A 172 5.09 9.63 -2.63
N VAL A 173 5.83 9.91 -3.69
CA VAL A 173 6.47 11.22 -3.90
C VAL A 173 5.40 12.23 -4.32
N ALA A 174 5.55 13.49 -3.92
CA ALA A 174 4.65 14.55 -4.34
C ALA A 174 4.56 14.60 -5.88
N PRO A 175 3.36 14.83 -6.45
CA PRO A 175 3.23 14.96 -7.90
C PRO A 175 3.93 16.24 -8.39
N PRO A 176 4.29 16.31 -9.69
CA PRO A 176 4.95 17.48 -10.23
C PRO A 176 4.02 18.72 -10.21
N PRO A 177 4.60 19.94 -10.21
CA PRO A 177 3.83 21.18 -10.25
C PRO A 177 2.80 21.23 -11.38
N GLY A 178 1.58 21.67 -11.06
CA GLY A 178 0.47 21.80 -11.99
C GLY A 178 -0.30 20.50 -12.27
N VAL A 179 0.07 19.38 -11.62
CA VAL A 179 -0.57 18.08 -11.83
C VAL A 179 -0.98 17.47 -10.50
N ASP A 180 -2.27 17.23 -10.32
CA ASP A 180 -2.79 16.44 -9.20
C ASP A 180 -2.72 14.94 -9.52
N ARG A 181 -2.48 14.12 -8.49
CA ARG A 181 -2.53 12.66 -8.58
C ARG A 181 -3.71 12.12 -7.79
N TYR A 182 -4.37 11.10 -8.33
CA TYR A 182 -5.47 10.38 -7.69
C TYR A 182 -5.19 8.87 -7.64
N SER A 183 -5.64 8.24 -6.56
CA SER A 183 -5.67 6.79 -6.48
C SER A 183 -6.78 6.29 -5.57
N ILE A 184 -7.18 5.04 -5.76
CA ILE A 184 -8.19 4.34 -4.97
C ILE A 184 -7.53 3.07 -4.43
N ALA A 185 -7.42 2.97 -3.10
CA ALA A 185 -6.85 1.81 -2.42
C ALA A 185 -7.96 1.01 -1.76
N LEU A 186 -8.07 -0.27 -2.10
CA LEU A 186 -8.90 -1.25 -1.42
C LEU A 186 -8.01 -2.13 -0.52
N PHE A 187 -8.15 -1.96 0.78
CA PHE A 187 -7.44 -2.73 1.78
C PHE A 187 -8.30 -3.91 2.20
N ASN A 188 -7.81 -5.14 1.99
CA ASN A 188 -8.36 -6.33 2.63
C ASN A 188 -7.64 -6.53 3.97
N ASN A 189 -8.36 -6.30 5.06
CA ASN A 189 -7.81 -6.28 6.41
C ASN A 189 -7.98 -7.61 7.15
N GLY A 190 -8.73 -8.55 6.58
CA GLY A 190 -9.18 -9.76 7.25
C GLY A 190 -10.36 -9.49 8.20
N ASN A 191 -11.00 -10.57 8.65
CA ASN A 191 -12.10 -10.47 9.60
C ASN A 191 -11.56 -10.07 11.00
N PRO A 192 -12.05 -8.99 11.62
CA PRO A 192 -11.52 -8.48 12.88
C PRO A 192 -11.48 -9.50 14.02
N GLY A 193 -12.43 -10.43 14.07
CA GLY A 193 -12.52 -11.47 15.09
C GLY A 193 -11.70 -12.72 14.80
N HIS A 194 -11.11 -12.84 13.60
CA HIS A 194 -10.34 -14.02 13.23
C HIS A 194 -8.89 -13.90 13.65
N THR A 195 -8.36 -14.98 14.23
CA THR A 195 -6.96 -15.09 14.61
C THR A 195 -6.10 -15.31 13.36
N VAL A 196 -5.15 -14.41 13.15
CA VAL A 196 -4.05 -14.60 12.21
C VAL A 196 -2.92 -15.30 12.95
N ASP A 197 -2.72 -16.57 12.62
CA ASP A 197 -1.62 -17.40 13.11
C ASP A 197 -0.64 -17.70 11.96
N VAL A 198 0.61 -18.01 12.30
CA VAL A 198 1.59 -18.51 11.34
C VAL A 198 1.08 -19.80 10.71
N LEU A 199 1.30 -19.95 9.40
CA LEU A 199 1.10 -21.22 8.71
C LEU A 199 1.91 -22.33 9.41
N PRO A 200 1.38 -23.58 9.44
CA PRO A 200 2.12 -24.70 9.98
C PRO A 200 3.51 -24.82 9.34
N LEU A 201 4.55 -24.87 10.17
CA LEU A 201 5.94 -24.95 9.73
C LEU A 201 6.33 -26.41 9.47
N GLY A 202 5.77 -27.00 8.40
CA GLY A 202 5.98 -28.38 7.98
C GLY A 202 7.26 -28.62 7.16
N PRO A 203 7.53 -29.86 6.70
CA PRO A 203 8.68 -30.18 5.84
C PRO A 203 8.80 -29.29 4.59
N GLU A 204 7.66 -28.92 4.00
CA GLU A 204 7.53 -28.01 2.85
C GLU A 204 8.03 -26.59 3.13
N TRP A 205 8.10 -26.18 4.41
CA TRP A 205 8.61 -24.86 4.81
C TRP A 205 10.01 -24.60 4.26
N LYS A 206 10.88 -25.63 4.29
CA LYS A 206 12.27 -25.50 3.82
C LYS A 206 12.33 -25.15 2.33
N GLU A 207 11.43 -25.72 1.53
CA GLU A 207 11.34 -25.42 0.10
C GLU A 207 10.80 -24.00 -0.13
N TRP A 208 9.88 -23.54 0.70
CA TRP A 208 9.29 -22.19 0.58
C TRP A 208 10.27 -21.08 0.96
N VAL A 209 11.18 -21.31 1.90
CA VAL A 209 12.13 -20.30 2.40
C VAL A 209 13.53 -20.38 1.78
N GLN A 210 13.81 -21.39 0.97
CA GLN A 210 15.14 -21.55 0.39
C GLN A 210 15.51 -20.35 -0.50
N GLY A 211 16.58 -19.66 -0.13
CA GLY A 211 17.06 -18.47 -0.87
C GLY A 211 16.26 -17.18 -0.64
N GLN A 212 15.30 -17.18 0.30
CA GLN A 212 14.45 -16.03 0.57
C GLN A 212 15.06 -15.06 1.58
N GLN A 213 14.96 -13.76 1.31
CA GLN A 213 15.35 -12.71 2.26
C GLN A 213 14.21 -12.48 3.26
N GLY A 214 14.49 -12.58 4.57
CA GLY A 214 13.54 -12.27 5.64
C GLY A 214 12.75 -13.44 6.23
N ALA A 215 12.69 -14.59 5.55
CA ALA A 215 12.06 -15.79 6.10
C ALA A 215 13.00 -16.54 7.07
N ALA A 216 12.46 -17.08 8.17
CA ALA A 216 13.24 -17.87 9.12
C ALA A 216 13.71 -19.20 8.48
N PRO A 217 15.01 -19.40 8.20
CA PRO A 217 15.48 -20.60 7.50
C PRO A 217 15.28 -21.88 8.33
N GLN A 218 15.11 -21.75 9.65
CA GLN A 218 15.06 -22.86 10.61
C GLN A 218 13.65 -23.28 11.04
N ALA A 219 12.59 -23.01 10.25
CA ALA A 219 11.21 -23.31 10.66
C ALA A 219 10.88 -22.80 12.08
N LYS A 220 11.47 -21.65 12.43
CA LYS A 220 11.23 -21.00 13.71
C LYS A 220 10.06 -20.04 13.54
N ARG A 221 9.10 -20.15 14.45
CA ARG A 221 7.98 -19.22 14.58
C ARG A 221 8.49 -17.81 14.93
N LEU A 222 8.13 -16.82 14.11
CA LEU A 222 8.50 -15.42 14.29
C LEU A 222 7.41 -14.60 14.98
N TYR A 223 6.15 -15.05 14.91
CA TYR A 223 5.00 -14.28 15.38
C TYR A 223 4.11 -15.11 16.31
N GLU A 224 3.63 -14.49 17.38
CA GLU A 224 2.52 -15.00 18.18
C GLU A 224 1.18 -14.76 17.47
N PRO A 225 0.15 -15.59 17.72
CA PRO A 225 -1.16 -15.38 17.11
C PRO A 225 -1.75 -14.05 17.58
N ILE A 226 -2.43 -13.35 16.68
CA ILE A 226 -3.15 -12.11 16.99
C ILE A 226 -4.41 -12.03 16.15
N THR A 227 -5.50 -11.49 16.68
CA THR A 227 -6.68 -11.21 15.84
C THR A 227 -6.40 -10.02 14.92
N ALA A 228 -7.00 -10.02 13.73
CA ALA A 228 -6.84 -8.88 12.82
C ALA A 228 -7.28 -7.57 13.50
N GLY A 229 -8.40 -7.57 14.22
CA GLY A 229 -8.89 -6.41 14.94
C GLY A 229 -7.90 -5.87 15.99
N ALA A 230 -7.29 -6.76 16.79
CA ALA A 230 -6.30 -6.36 17.79
C ALA A 230 -5.03 -5.77 17.13
N TYR A 231 -4.58 -6.33 16.00
CA TYR A 231 -3.45 -5.78 15.26
C TYR A 231 -3.75 -4.37 14.73
N PHE A 232 -4.95 -4.15 14.17
CA PHE A 232 -5.38 -2.83 13.73
C PHE A 232 -5.48 -1.82 14.87
N GLU A 233 -6.07 -2.20 16.00
CA GLU A 233 -6.20 -1.32 17.17
C GLU A 233 -4.84 -0.89 17.73
N MET A 234 -3.89 -1.84 17.80
CA MET A 234 -2.51 -1.58 18.23
C MET A 234 -1.84 -0.53 17.33
N ASN A 235 -1.81 -0.77 16.01
CA ASN A 235 -1.16 0.14 15.07
C ASN A 235 -1.88 1.50 14.95
N TRP A 236 -3.20 1.52 15.13
CA TRP A 236 -3.96 2.77 15.19
C TRP A 236 -3.56 3.63 16.39
N LYS A 237 -3.47 3.02 17.58
CA LYS A 237 -3.02 3.72 18.80
C LYS A 237 -1.61 4.28 18.64
N ASP A 238 -0.69 3.50 18.07
CA ASP A 238 0.68 3.93 17.81
C ASP A 238 0.74 5.09 16.82
N SER A 239 -0.08 5.04 15.76
CA SER A 239 -0.18 6.13 14.77
C SER A 239 -0.70 7.43 15.38
N VAL A 240 -1.73 7.35 16.23
CA VAL A 240 -2.29 8.51 16.94
C VAL A 240 -1.32 9.03 18.01
N ALA A 241 -0.61 8.14 18.72
CA ALA A 241 0.39 8.52 19.71
C ALA A 241 1.58 9.23 19.06
N GLY A 242 2.06 8.74 17.91
CA GLY A 242 3.11 9.39 17.11
C GLY A 242 2.71 10.78 16.63
N GLN A 243 1.44 11.00 16.28
CA GLN A 243 0.93 12.34 15.94
C GLN A 243 0.91 13.30 17.14
N LYS A 244 0.69 12.82 18.36
CA LYS A 244 0.74 13.65 19.58
C LYS A 244 2.17 14.00 20.03
N GLN A 245 3.18 13.26 19.58
CA GLN A 245 4.59 13.51 19.92
C GLN A 245 5.33 14.39 18.90
N SER A 246 4.72 14.78 17.78
CA SER A 246 5.24 15.86 16.95
C SER A 246 4.97 17.19 17.68
N PRO A 247 5.98 17.90 18.20
CA PRO A 247 5.75 19.18 18.84
C PRO A 247 5.15 20.12 17.81
N ALA A 248 4.13 20.87 18.23
CA ALA A 248 3.70 22.06 17.52
C ALA A 248 4.95 22.86 17.14
N ARG A 249 5.13 23.15 15.85
CA ARG A 249 5.99 24.25 15.42
C ARG A 249 5.38 25.50 16.05
N GLU A 250 5.93 25.92 17.19
CA GLU A 250 5.63 27.22 17.77
C GLU A 250 5.96 28.30 16.73
N ALA A 251 5.08 29.30 16.69
CA ALA A 251 4.97 30.36 15.72
C ALA A 251 6.21 31.28 15.64
#